data_AF-A0A956KRR7-F1
#
_entry.id   AF-A0A956KRR7-F1
#
_cell.length_a   1.000
_cell.length_b   1.000
_cell.length_c   1.000
_cell.angle_alpha   90.00
_cell.angle_beta   90.00
_cell.angle_gamma   90.00
#
_symmetry.space_group_name_H-M   'P 1'
#
loop_
_entity.id
_entity.type
_entity.pdbx_description
1 polymer ?
#
loop_
_entity_poly.entity_id
_entity_poly.type
_entity_poly.pdbx_seq_one_letter_code
_entity_poly.pdbx_strand_id
1 'polypeptide(L)'
;RADEIEAHVGDPRSTRWLKLAAILLHGRQACVDGRDDSSVVGTPGGDAGEFVLGLAALEGLLGRSLSPGQIEELFRRRLDTFGRFYLHSDINAANGFIKSMRSDERLTAAIGSTFEALEWRRWLSEPPVAARETIFEHICQPAHIGCGHLRLMTQHPAQYGVRGDLVQQVLHAFFTTRWAGAVELENVVLPGGHREGAVVNIRVEGRLHAYSWIPLISPAYAGTQMFVNHPQVSDYLRGQLAAFLADQTDVHEHTGLEPEPLRRAICELAGNQLGATLGHLAGGLPIYDLWFHRDGGTRVEQVGVV
;
A
#
# COMPACT_ATOMS: atom_id res chain seq x y z
N ARG A 1 2.23 25.60 5.68
CA ARG A 1 1.90 26.22 7.00
C ARG A 1 0.61 25.60 7.52
N ALA A 2 0.29 25.65 8.82
CA ALA A 2 -0.93 25.05 9.37
C ALA A 2 -2.20 25.53 8.64
N ASP A 3 -2.31 26.84 8.39
CA ASP A 3 -3.43 27.45 7.67
C ASP A 3 -3.63 26.88 6.25
N GLU A 4 -2.56 26.43 5.59
CA GLU A 4 -2.64 25.81 4.25
C GLU A 4 -3.20 24.38 4.32
N ILE A 5 -2.90 23.64 5.40
CA ILE A 5 -3.49 22.32 5.65
C ILE A 5 -4.98 22.46 5.95
N GLU A 6 -5.35 23.43 6.80
CA GLU A 6 -6.75 23.73 7.10
C GLU A 6 -7.52 24.14 5.82
N ALA A 7 -6.92 25.00 4.99
CA ALA A 7 -7.51 25.40 3.71
C ALA A 7 -7.63 24.22 2.72
N HIS A 8 -6.67 23.28 2.71
CA HIS A 8 -6.70 22.10 1.86
C HIS A 8 -7.82 21.13 2.26
N VAL A 9 -8.03 20.93 3.57
CA VAL A 9 -9.09 20.07 4.10
C VAL A 9 -10.47 20.72 3.89
N GLY A 10 -10.51 22.06 3.88
CA GLY A 10 -11.73 22.83 3.69
C GLY A 10 -12.66 22.74 4.91
N ASP A 11 -13.98 22.79 4.68
CA ASP A 11 -14.97 22.61 5.75
C ASP A 11 -14.98 21.13 6.20
N PRO A 12 -14.63 20.81 7.45
CA PRO A 12 -14.64 19.44 7.97
C PRO A 12 -16.02 18.76 7.90
N ARG A 13 -17.10 19.56 7.84
CA ARG A 13 -18.48 19.07 7.69
C ARG A 13 -18.79 18.64 6.25
N SER A 14 -17.98 19.08 5.29
CA SER A 14 -18.04 18.69 3.88
C SER A 14 -17.11 17.50 3.56
N THR A 15 -16.20 17.16 4.48
CA THR A 15 -15.35 15.97 4.35
C THR A 15 -16.21 14.71 4.27
N ARG A 16 -15.83 13.77 3.39
CA ARG A 16 -16.52 12.49 3.31
C ARG A 16 -16.09 11.60 4.47
N TRP A 17 -17.07 10.99 5.14
CA TRP A 17 -16.82 10.09 6.27
C TRP A 17 -17.25 8.67 5.94
N LEU A 18 -16.54 7.70 6.49
CA LEU A 18 -16.86 6.29 6.35
C LEU A 18 -16.67 5.56 7.67
N LYS A 19 -17.53 4.58 7.97
CA LYS A 19 -17.40 3.77 9.19
C LYS A 19 -16.22 2.81 9.05
N LEU A 20 -15.42 2.65 10.09
CA LEU A 20 -14.26 1.74 10.09
C LEU A 20 -14.60 0.31 9.64
N ALA A 21 -15.76 -0.22 10.04
CA ALA A 21 -16.25 -1.54 9.60
C ALA A 21 -16.48 -1.63 8.08
N ALA A 22 -16.85 -0.52 7.43
CA ALA A 22 -16.97 -0.50 5.98
C ALA A 22 -15.60 -0.50 5.29
N ILE A 23 -14.53 -0.03 5.95
CA ILE A 23 -13.16 -0.17 5.45
C ILE A 23 -12.79 -1.67 5.42
N LEU A 24 -13.13 -2.41 6.48
CA LEU A 24 -12.84 -3.85 6.58
C LEU A 24 -13.55 -4.69 5.51
N LEU A 25 -14.80 -4.35 5.18
CA LEU A 25 -15.64 -5.17 4.29
C LEU A 25 -15.55 -4.76 2.82
N HIS A 26 -15.35 -3.48 2.55
CA HIS A 26 -15.50 -2.89 1.21
C HIS A 26 -14.43 -1.84 0.88
N GLY A 27 -13.61 -1.47 1.87
CA GLY A 27 -12.57 -0.47 1.69
C GLY A 27 -11.32 -1.05 1.05
N ARG A 28 -10.46 -0.14 0.63
CA ARG A 28 -9.06 -0.39 0.29
C ARG A 28 -8.22 0.54 1.14
N GLN A 29 -7.06 0.09 1.62
CA GLN A 29 -6.05 1.02 2.09
C GLN A 29 -5.24 1.48 0.89
N ALA A 30 -5.30 2.77 0.60
CA ALA A 30 -4.47 3.36 -0.45
C ALA A 30 -3.08 3.69 0.11
N CYS A 31 -2.15 4.00 -0.78
CA CYS A 31 -0.86 4.53 -0.36
C CYS A 31 -1.03 5.94 0.23
N VAL A 32 -0.05 6.38 1.02
CA VAL A 32 0.08 7.78 1.46
C VAL A 32 0.36 8.76 0.32
N ASP A 33 0.62 8.26 -0.89
CA ASP A 33 1.07 8.99 -2.08
C ASP A 33 0.22 10.25 -2.37
N GLY A 34 0.89 11.39 -2.54
CA GLY A 34 0.24 12.69 -2.76
C GLY A 34 -0.40 12.87 -4.14
N ARG A 35 -0.23 11.91 -5.05
CA ARG A 35 -0.80 11.98 -6.42
C ARG A 35 -2.21 11.45 -6.52
N ASP A 36 -2.70 10.71 -5.51
CA ASP A 36 -4.09 10.27 -5.48
C ASP A 36 -5.00 11.50 -5.27
N ASP A 37 -6.01 11.65 -6.14
CA ASP A 37 -7.01 12.73 -6.09
C ASP A 37 -8.34 12.26 -5.49
N SER A 38 -8.41 10.99 -5.05
CA SER A 38 -9.55 10.42 -4.36
C SER A 38 -9.43 10.60 -2.84
N SER A 39 -10.56 10.59 -2.15
CA SER A 39 -10.55 10.61 -0.68
C SER A 39 -10.13 9.23 -0.15
N VAL A 40 -8.94 9.15 0.44
CA VAL A 40 -8.32 7.87 0.81
C VAL A 40 -8.23 7.65 2.32
N VAL A 41 -8.01 6.37 2.68
CA VAL A 41 -7.39 5.95 3.93
C VAL A 41 -5.97 5.55 3.59
N GLY A 42 -5.01 6.39 3.97
CA GLY A 42 -3.62 6.27 3.55
C GLY A 42 -2.78 5.48 4.55
N THR A 43 -1.99 4.54 4.04
CA THR A 43 -0.92 3.86 4.77
C THR A 43 0.25 3.60 3.81
N PRO A 44 1.52 3.57 4.25
CA PRO A 44 2.64 3.37 3.34
C PRO A 44 2.48 2.09 2.50
N GLY A 45 2.44 2.23 1.17
CA GLY A 45 2.27 1.12 0.24
C GLY A 45 0.86 0.54 0.11
N GLY A 46 -0.14 1.05 0.85
CA GLY A 46 -1.51 0.55 0.81
C GLY A 46 -1.63 -0.91 1.29
N ASP A 47 -2.65 -1.63 0.81
CA ASP A 47 -2.86 -3.05 1.16
C ASP A 47 -1.61 -3.92 0.86
N ALA A 48 -0.94 -3.66 -0.27
CA ALA A 48 0.30 -4.34 -0.64
C ALA A 48 1.43 -4.12 0.37
N GLY A 49 1.63 -2.88 0.82
CA GLY A 49 2.62 -2.54 1.84
C GLY A 49 2.31 -3.22 3.18
N GLU A 50 1.06 -3.12 3.65
CA GLU A 50 0.63 -3.74 4.91
C GLU A 50 0.73 -5.26 4.87
N PHE A 51 0.46 -5.90 3.73
CA PHE A 51 0.58 -7.34 3.60
C PHE A 51 2.05 -7.79 3.65
N VAL A 52 2.97 -7.12 2.93
CA VAL A 52 4.40 -7.39 3.03
C VAL A 52 4.91 -7.18 4.46
N LEU A 53 4.49 -6.09 5.10
CA LEU A 53 4.79 -5.79 6.50
C LEU A 53 4.34 -6.93 7.45
N GLY A 54 3.10 -7.41 7.29
CA GLY A 54 2.55 -8.51 8.07
C GLY A 54 3.35 -9.81 7.91
N LEU A 55 3.69 -10.16 6.66
CA LEU A 55 4.49 -11.34 6.36
C LEU A 55 5.91 -11.24 6.92
N ALA A 56 6.55 -10.07 6.82
CA ALA A 56 7.89 -9.85 7.37
C ALA A 56 7.91 -9.98 8.90
N ALA A 57 6.92 -9.42 9.59
CA ALA A 57 6.78 -9.58 11.04
C ALA A 57 6.52 -11.05 11.43
N LEU A 58 5.71 -11.76 10.64
CA LEU A 58 5.46 -13.19 10.83
C LEU A 58 6.75 -14.01 10.66
N GLU A 59 7.52 -13.80 9.59
CA GLU A 59 8.83 -14.44 9.38
C GLU A 59 9.78 -14.17 10.56
N GLY A 60 9.78 -12.94 11.07
CA GLY A 60 10.57 -12.55 12.25
C GLY A 60 10.20 -13.33 13.50
N LEU A 61 8.90 -13.53 13.78
CA LEU A 61 8.44 -14.31 14.93
C LEU A 61 8.65 -15.81 14.77
N LEU A 62 8.50 -16.33 13.54
CA LEU A 62 8.76 -17.74 13.24
C LEU A 62 10.26 -18.07 13.24
N GLY A 63 11.13 -17.06 13.10
CA GLY A 63 12.58 -17.24 12.97
C GLY A 63 13.01 -17.91 11.66
N ARG A 64 12.12 -17.94 10.65
CA ARG A 64 12.35 -18.54 9.34
C ARG A 64 11.54 -17.82 8.26
N SER A 65 12.02 -17.92 7.02
CA SER A 65 11.27 -17.43 5.87
C SER A 65 10.07 -18.33 5.55
N LEU A 66 9.02 -17.70 5.02
CA LEU A 66 7.90 -18.38 4.39
C LEU A 66 8.32 -18.79 2.98
N SER A 67 7.87 -19.97 2.55
CA SER A 67 8.08 -20.41 1.17
C SER A 67 7.17 -19.63 0.20
N PRO A 68 7.50 -19.59 -1.11
CA PRO A 68 6.63 -18.96 -2.11
C PRO A 68 5.19 -19.51 -2.07
N GLY A 69 5.03 -20.84 -1.93
CA GLY A 69 3.71 -21.47 -1.83
C GLY A 69 2.94 -21.07 -0.56
N GLN A 70 3.64 -20.86 0.57
CA GLN A 70 3.02 -20.32 1.78
C GLN A 70 2.51 -18.89 1.55
N ILE A 71 3.29 -18.04 0.87
CA ILE A 71 2.91 -16.65 0.59
C ILE A 71 1.72 -16.59 -0.38
N GLU A 72 1.73 -17.40 -1.44
CA GLU A 72 0.60 -17.50 -2.38
C GLU A 72 -0.69 -17.94 -1.68
N GLU A 73 -0.61 -18.95 -0.81
CA GLU A 73 -1.76 -19.43 -0.06
C GLU A 73 -2.25 -18.39 0.96
N LEU A 74 -1.35 -17.73 1.70
CA LEU A 74 -1.72 -16.65 2.61
C LEU A 74 -2.36 -15.48 1.87
N PHE A 75 -1.84 -15.11 0.69
CA PHE A 75 -2.40 -14.05 -0.14
C PHE A 75 -3.81 -14.40 -0.62
N ARG A 76 -4.01 -15.63 -1.10
CA ARG A 76 -5.33 -16.13 -1.52
C ARG A 76 -6.33 -16.10 -0.36
N ARG A 77 -5.95 -16.59 0.82
CA ARG A 77 -6.82 -16.57 2.01
C ARG A 77 -7.11 -15.15 2.51
N ARG A 78 -6.15 -14.23 2.38
CA ARG A 78 -6.34 -12.81 2.68
C ARG A 78 -7.37 -12.21 1.73
N LEU A 79 -7.30 -12.54 0.44
CA LEU A 79 -8.28 -12.10 -0.56
C LEU A 79 -9.67 -12.65 -0.24
N ASP A 80 -9.80 -13.93 0.11
CA ASP A 80 -11.07 -14.54 0.53
C ASP A 80 -11.66 -13.89 1.79
N THR A 81 -10.80 -13.51 2.74
CA THR A 81 -11.21 -12.98 4.05
C THR A 81 -11.58 -11.50 4.01
N PHE A 82 -10.74 -10.68 3.36
CA PHE A 82 -10.88 -9.22 3.38
C PHE A 82 -11.37 -8.65 2.05
N GLY A 83 -11.53 -9.48 1.02
CA GLY A 83 -11.92 -9.04 -0.31
C GLY A 83 -10.81 -8.21 -0.96
N ARG A 84 -11.12 -6.97 -1.31
CA ARG A 84 -10.31 -6.09 -2.17
C ARG A 84 -8.84 -5.99 -1.75
N PHE A 85 -7.94 -5.90 -2.73
CA PHE A 85 -6.52 -5.68 -2.52
C PHE A 85 -5.98 -4.61 -3.47
N TYR A 86 -5.47 -3.54 -2.90
CA TYR A 86 -4.89 -2.42 -3.63
C TYR A 86 -3.37 -2.56 -3.80
N LEU A 87 -2.94 -2.41 -5.03
CA LEU A 87 -1.59 -2.11 -5.45
C LEU A 87 -1.63 -0.87 -6.34
N HIS A 88 -0.58 -0.06 -6.31
CA HIS A 88 -0.42 1.00 -7.30
C HIS A 88 0.99 1.06 -7.87
N SER A 89 1.05 1.68 -9.04
CA SER A 89 2.25 2.16 -9.71
C SER A 89 1.98 3.59 -10.18
N ASP A 90 2.84 4.12 -11.04
CA ASP A 90 2.68 5.43 -11.65
C ASP A 90 3.00 5.42 -13.14
N ILE A 91 2.63 6.50 -13.82
CA ILE A 91 2.82 6.63 -15.28
C ILE A 91 4.30 6.47 -15.68
N ASN A 92 5.24 6.98 -14.90
CA ASN A 92 6.66 6.94 -15.26
C ASN A 92 7.19 5.50 -15.16
N ALA A 93 6.89 4.81 -14.07
CA ALA A 93 7.24 3.41 -13.86
C ALA A 93 6.56 2.51 -14.89
N ALA A 94 5.28 2.74 -15.20
CA ALA A 94 4.53 1.99 -16.21
C ALA A 94 5.11 2.20 -17.63
N ASN A 95 5.50 3.42 -17.99
CA ASN A 95 6.16 3.70 -19.27
C ASN A 95 7.54 3.04 -19.36
N GLY A 96 8.32 3.07 -18.26
CA GLY A 96 9.60 2.37 -18.16
C GLY A 96 9.43 0.86 -18.35
N PHE A 97 8.44 0.28 -17.68
CA PHE A 97 8.06 -1.13 -17.79
C PHE A 97 7.71 -1.53 -19.22
N ILE A 98 6.81 -0.79 -19.88
CA ILE A 98 6.43 -1.05 -21.28
C ILE A 98 7.65 -0.97 -22.20
N LYS A 99 8.51 0.05 -22.01
CA LYS A 99 9.73 0.20 -22.80
C LYS A 99 10.66 -1.00 -22.60
N SER A 100 10.84 -1.47 -21.37
CA SER A 100 11.69 -2.62 -21.03
C SER A 100 11.18 -3.90 -21.68
N MET A 101 9.87 -4.17 -21.60
CA MET A 101 9.27 -5.33 -22.26
C MET A 101 9.43 -5.29 -23.78
N ARG A 102 9.28 -4.11 -24.40
CA ARG A 102 9.47 -3.96 -25.85
C ARG A 102 10.90 -4.24 -26.32
N SER A 103 11.89 -4.02 -25.45
CA SER A 103 13.29 -4.33 -25.76
C SER A 103 13.67 -5.79 -25.53
N ASP A 104 12.76 -6.61 -24.98
CA ASP A 104 13.01 -8.03 -24.73
C ASP A 104 12.54 -8.88 -25.92
N GLU A 105 13.48 -9.47 -26.65
CA GLU A 105 13.20 -10.30 -27.83
C GLU A 105 12.25 -11.48 -27.50
N ARG A 106 12.29 -12.00 -26.26
CA ARG A 106 11.42 -13.10 -25.80
C ARG A 106 9.94 -12.71 -25.80
N LEU A 107 9.63 -11.40 -25.69
CA LEU A 107 8.27 -10.88 -25.65
C LEU A 107 7.78 -10.36 -27.01
N THR A 108 8.63 -10.28 -28.03
CA THR A 108 8.30 -9.63 -29.32
C THR A 108 7.06 -10.25 -29.96
N ALA A 109 7.00 -11.59 -30.03
CA ALA A 109 5.86 -12.30 -30.61
C ALA A 109 4.57 -12.12 -29.77
N ALA A 110 4.69 -12.07 -28.44
CA ALA A 110 3.55 -11.95 -27.53
C ALA A 110 2.96 -10.54 -27.49
N ILE A 111 3.80 -9.51 -27.61
CA ILE A 111 3.39 -8.09 -27.67
C ILE A 111 2.74 -7.80 -29.03
N GLY A 112 3.33 -8.32 -30.11
CA GLY A 112 2.84 -8.14 -31.47
C GLY A 112 2.65 -6.66 -31.82
N SER A 113 1.43 -6.30 -32.24
CA SER A 113 1.09 -4.92 -32.65
C SER A 113 0.55 -4.04 -31.52
N THR A 114 0.61 -4.48 -30.26
CA THR A 114 0.12 -3.68 -29.11
C THR A 114 0.93 -2.40 -29.03
N PHE A 115 0.29 -1.24 -29.20
CA PHE A 115 0.96 0.06 -29.26
C PHE A 115 0.32 1.11 -28.39
N GLU A 116 -1.00 1.25 -28.50
CA GLU A 116 -1.75 2.32 -27.83
C GLU A 116 -1.93 2.04 -26.34
N ALA A 117 -2.09 3.10 -25.53
CA ALA A 117 -2.21 2.98 -24.08
C ALA A 117 -3.38 2.07 -23.63
N LEU A 118 -4.52 2.12 -24.33
CA LEU A 118 -5.67 1.26 -24.06
C LEU A 118 -5.41 -0.20 -24.44
N GLU A 119 -4.62 -0.45 -25.48
CA GLU A 119 -4.23 -1.81 -25.89
C GLU A 119 -3.31 -2.42 -24.84
N TRP A 120 -2.32 -1.66 -24.36
CA TRP A 120 -1.45 -2.07 -23.26
C TRP A 120 -2.23 -2.44 -22.00
N ARG A 121 -3.22 -1.61 -21.63
CA ARG A 121 -4.06 -1.89 -20.47
C ARG A 121 -4.82 -3.21 -20.61
N ARG A 122 -5.38 -3.48 -21.79
CA ARG A 122 -6.10 -4.74 -22.06
C ARG A 122 -5.14 -5.93 -22.04
N TRP A 123 -4.02 -5.83 -22.77
CA TRP A 123 -3.02 -6.88 -22.87
C TRP A 123 -2.40 -7.24 -21.51
N LEU A 124 -2.07 -6.25 -20.67
CA LEU A 124 -1.53 -6.48 -19.33
C LEU A 124 -2.55 -7.03 -18.33
N SER A 125 -3.85 -6.90 -18.61
CA SER A 125 -4.89 -7.47 -17.75
C SER A 125 -5.01 -8.98 -17.93
N GLU A 126 -4.68 -9.50 -19.12
CA GLU A 126 -4.72 -10.92 -19.45
C GLU A 126 -3.61 -11.28 -20.44
N PRO A 127 -2.33 -11.27 -20.01
CA PRO A 127 -1.23 -11.57 -20.90
C PRO A 127 -1.17 -13.08 -21.21
N PRO A 128 -0.63 -13.46 -22.39
CA PRO A 128 -0.45 -14.86 -22.76
C PRO A 128 0.30 -15.65 -21.69
N VAL A 129 -0.17 -16.85 -21.34
CA VAL A 129 0.41 -17.68 -20.26
C VAL A 129 1.92 -17.87 -20.44
N ALA A 130 2.37 -18.16 -21.66
CA ALA A 130 3.78 -18.36 -21.97
C ALA A 130 4.66 -17.11 -21.78
N ALA A 131 4.08 -15.91 -21.71
CA ALA A 131 4.80 -14.65 -21.52
C ALA A 131 4.83 -14.21 -20.04
N ARG A 132 4.01 -14.78 -19.16
CA ARG A 132 3.78 -14.30 -17.79
C ARG A 132 5.06 -14.24 -16.95
N GLU A 133 5.87 -15.29 -16.98
CA GLU A 133 7.15 -15.35 -16.25
C GLU A 133 8.11 -14.25 -16.72
N THR A 134 8.28 -14.12 -18.04
CA THR A 134 9.13 -13.06 -18.62
C THR A 134 8.61 -11.67 -18.27
N ILE A 135 7.30 -11.44 -18.33
CA ILE A 135 6.68 -10.18 -17.91
C ILE A 135 6.97 -9.92 -16.42
N PHE A 136 6.90 -10.95 -15.60
CA PHE A 136 7.15 -10.84 -14.16
C PHE A 136 8.59 -10.44 -13.83
N GLU A 137 9.58 -10.96 -14.58
CA GLU A 137 10.98 -10.51 -14.48
C GLU A 137 11.11 -8.99 -14.66
N HIS A 138 10.31 -8.40 -15.57
CA HIS A 138 10.26 -6.95 -15.79
C HIS A 138 9.50 -6.23 -14.67
N ILE A 139 8.34 -6.73 -14.23
CA ILE A 139 7.54 -6.13 -13.15
C ILE A 139 8.35 -5.94 -11.86
N CYS A 140 9.20 -6.92 -11.52
CA CYS A 140 9.97 -6.91 -10.28
C CYS A 140 11.18 -5.97 -10.29
N GLN A 141 11.50 -5.35 -11.42
CA GLN A 141 12.59 -4.36 -11.46
C GLN A 141 12.18 -3.12 -10.68
N PRO A 142 13.01 -2.62 -9.73
CA PRO A 142 12.66 -1.44 -8.95
C PRO A 142 12.27 -0.21 -9.80
N ALA A 143 12.85 -0.06 -10.99
CA ALA A 143 12.53 1.02 -11.92
C ALA A 143 11.07 0.97 -12.45
N HIS A 144 10.40 -0.18 -12.33
CA HIS A 144 9.05 -0.43 -12.81
C HIS A 144 8.00 -0.47 -11.68
N ILE A 145 8.44 -0.29 -10.43
CA ILE A 145 7.58 -0.18 -9.25
C ILE A 145 7.34 1.30 -8.96
N GLY A 146 6.13 1.80 -9.27
CA GLY A 146 5.78 3.21 -9.05
C GLY A 146 5.43 3.56 -7.61
N CYS A 147 5.04 2.58 -6.79
CA CYS A 147 4.87 2.77 -5.36
C CYS A 147 6.24 3.04 -4.72
N GLY A 148 6.47 4.27 -4.25
CA GLY A 148 7.73 4.65 -3.61
C GLY A 148 8.10 3.76 -2.43
N HIS A 149 7.12 3.38 -1.60
CA HIS A 149 7.33 2.51 -0.44
C HIS A 149 7.79 1.10 -0.83
N LEU A 150 7.08 0.43 -1.74
CA LEU A 150 7.46 -0.91 -2.20
C LEU A 150 8.77 -0.89 -2.99
N ARG A 151 8.98 0.13 -3.83
CA ARG A 151 10.24 0.30 -4.57
C ARG A 151 11.44 0.41 -3.63
N LEU A 152 11.36 1.28 -2.63
CA LEU A 152 12.43 1.47 -1.65
C LEU A 152 12.64 0.23 -0.79
N MET A 153 11.56 -0.47 -0.43
CA MET A 153 11.64 -1.75 0.27
C MET A 153 12.40 -2.80 -0.56
N THR A 154 12.19 -2.87 -1.88
CA THR A 154 12.97 -3.74 -2.78
C THR A 154 14.43 -3.29 -2.91
N GLN A 155 14.71 -1.98 -2.95
CA GLN A 155 16.05 -1.43 -3.12
C GLN A 155 16.89 -1.47 -1.83
N HIS A 156 16.24 -1.36 -0.68
CA HIS A 156 16.89 -1.24 0.64
C HIS A 156 16.29 -2.20 1.67
N PRO A 157 16.20 -3.51 1.38
CA PRO A 157 15.42 -4.46 2.19
C PRO A 157 15.84 -4.49 3.66
N ALA A 158 17.14 -4.35 3.95
CA ALA A 158 17.66 -4.30 5.32
C ALA A 158 17.15 -3.09 6.13
N GLN A 159 17.00 -1.91 5.50
CA GLN A 159 16.45 -0.71 6.18
C GLN A 159 14.96 -0.87 6.49
N TYR A 160 14.27 -1.69 5.70
CA TYR A 160 12.85 -1.99 5.85
C TYR A 160 12.57 -3.23 6.70
N GLY A 161 13.62 -3.91 7.19
CA GLY A 161 13.49 -5.13 7.98
C GLY A 161 12.79 -6.28 7.24
N VAL A 162 12.98 -6.36 5.92
CA VAL A 162 12.43 -7.43 5.08
C VAL A 162 13.55 -8.22 4.42
N ARG A 163 13.31 -9.48 4.05
CA ARG A 163 14.22 -10.21 3.15
C ARG A 163 14.12 -9.71 1.72
N GLY A 164 15.21 -9.82 0.97
CA GLY A 164 15.39 -9.12 -0.32
C GLY A 164 14.44 -9.52 -1.44
N ASP A 165 13.79 -10.68 -1.34
CA ASP A 165 12.89 -11.23 -2.35
C ASP A 165 11.40 -11.27 -1.90
N LEU A 166 11.07 -10.80 -0.69
CA LEU A 166 9.70 -10.88 -0.15
C LEU A 166 8.71 -10.02 -0.96
N VAL A 167 9.10 -8.81 -1.35
CA VAL A 167 8.26 -7.92 -2.16
C VAL A 167 7.96 -8.57 -3.51
N GLN A 168 8.98 -9.14 -4.17
CA GLN A 168 8.81 -9.85 -5.43
C GLN A 168 7.82 -11.02 -5.27
N GLN A 169 7.94 -11.83 -4.22
CA GLN A 169 7.03 -12.96 -3.99
C GLN A 169 5.57 -12.51 -3.76
N VAL A 170 5.34 -11.38 -3.09
CA VAL A 170 3.99 -10.81 -2.95
C VAL A 170 3.47 -10.27 -4.29
N LEU A 171 4.32 -9.58 -5.08
CA LEU A 171 3.95 -9.14 -6.42
C LEU A 171 3.63 -10.34 -7.34
N HIS A 172 4.36 -11.45 -7.20
CA HIS A 172 4.09 -12.69 -7.94
C HIS A 172 2.68 -13.20 -7.66
N ALA A 173 2.36 -13.38 -6.36
CA ALA A 173 1.03 -13.81 -5.94
C ALA A 173 -0.05 -12.86 -6.47
N PHE A 174 0.15 -11.54 -6.34
CA PHE A 174 -0.79 -10.53 -6.84
C PHE A 174 -1.04 -10.64 -8.34
N PHE A 175 -0.01 -10.63 -9.18
CA PHE A 175 -0.19 -10.62 -10.64
C PHE A 175 -0.69 -11.97 -11.16
N THR A 176 -0.21 -13.09 -10.61
CA THR A 176 -0.70 -14.42 -10.98
C THR A 176 -2.17 -14.60 -10.65
N THR A 177 -2.61 -14.21 -9.44
CA THR A 177 -4.03 -14.26 -9.06
C THR A 177 -4.88 -13.30 -9.91
N ARG A 178 -4.37 -12.11 -10.22
CA ARG A 178 -5.07 -11.14 -11.10
C ARG A 178 -5.27 -11.69 -12.50
N TRP A 179 -4.22 -12.27 -13.10
CA TRP A 179 -4.27 -12.88 -14.43
C TRP A 179 -5.08 -14.18 -14.47
N ALA A 180 -5.47 -14.71 -13.31
CA ALA A 180 -6.45 -15.79 -13.18
C ALA A 180 -7.90 -15.28 -13.07
N GLY A 181 -8.13 -13.96 -13.16
CA GLY A 181 -9.47 -13.36 -13.23
C GLY A 181 -10.00 -12.79 -11.91
N ALA A 182 -9.18 -12.67 -10.86
CA ALA A 182 -9.59 -12.05 -9.61
C ALA A 182 -9.84 -10.54 -9.79
N VAL A 183 -11.12 -10.15 -9.78
CA VAL A 183 -11.57 -8.77 -10.04
C VAL A 183 -11.41 -7.85 -8.83
N GLU A 184 -11.23 -8.42 -7.65
CA GLU A 184 -11.03 -7.74 -6.37
C GLU A 184 -9.62 -7.12 -6.26
N LEU A 185 -8.69 -7.52 -7.14
CA LEU A 185 -7.34 -7.00 -7.19
C LEU A 185 -7.29 -5.72 -8.03
N GLU A 186 -6.96 -4.60 -7.40
CA GLU A 186 -6.84 -3.30 -8.05
C GLU A 186 -5.37 -2.95 -8.28
N ASN A 187 -4.99 -2.70 -9.53
CA ASN A 187 -3.69 -2.14 -9.90
C ASN A 187 -3.92 -0.74 -10.46
N VAL A 188 -3.70 0.25 -9.61
CA VAL A 188 -3.95 1.66 -9.91
C VAL A 188 -2.68 2.30 -10.48
N VAL A 189 -2.81 3.07 -11.57
CA VAL A 189 -1.68 3.83 -12.13
C VAL A 189 -1.92 5.30 -11.82
N LEU A 190 -1.13 5.85 -10.91
CA LEU A 190 -1.26 7.25 -10.48
C LEU A 190 -0.67 8.21 -11.54
N PRO A 191 -1.37 9.31 -11.87
CA PRO A 191 -0.87 10.30 -12.81
C PRO A 191 0.07 11.31 -12.15
N GLY A 192 0.78 12.07 -12.99
CA GLY A 192 1.57 13.22 -12.55
C GLY A 192 2.86 12.87 -11.81
N GLY A 193 3.52 13.92 -11.31
CA GLY A 193 4.74 13.83 -10.50
C GLY A 193 4.49 14.18 -9.05
N HIS A 194 5.43 13.79 -8.19
CA HIS A 194 5.49 14.13 -6.77
C HIS A 194 5.80 15.62 -6.57
N ARG A 195 5.01 16.28 -5.74
CA ARG A 195 5.14 17.69 -5.32
C ARG A 195 4.62 17.88 -3.88
N GLU A 196 4.74 16.85 -3.06
CA GLU A 196 4.28 16.86 -1.69
C GLU A 196 4.99 17.95 -0.87
N GLY A 197 4.22 18.80 -0.21
CA GLY A 197 4.74 19.89 0.64
C GLY A 197 4.73 19.59 2.13
N ALA A 198 4.10 18.49 2.54
CA ALA A 198 3.95 18.10 3.94
C ALA A 198 3.63 16.60 4.08
N VAL A 199 3.86 16.08 5.29
CA VAL A 199 3.31 14.81 5.76
C VAL A 199 2.21 15.13 6.76
N VAL A 200 1.01 14.58 6.56
CA VAL A 200 -0.14 14.84 7.43
C VAL A 200 -0.70 13.53 7.98
N ASN A 201 -0.66 13.40 9.30
CA ASN A 201 -1.30 12.31 10.01
C ASN A 201 -2.74 12.71 10.36
N ILE A 202 -3.69 11.92 9.91
CA ILE A 202 -5.10 12.09 10.18
C ILE A 202 -5.45 11.39 11.49
N ARG A 203 -5.96 12.15 12.44
CA ARG A 203 -6.33 11.66 13.76
C ARG A 203 -7.79 11.94 14.09
N VAL A 204 -8.41 11.00 14.79
CA VAL A 204 -9.78 11.10 15.27
C VAL A 204 -9.78 10.99 16.79
N GLU A 205 -10.56 11.84 17.43
CA GLU A 205 -10.66 11.88 18.88
C GLU A 205 -11.17 10.56 19.50
N GLY A 206 -10.35 10.04 20.43
CA GLY A 206 -10.64 8.82 21.19
C GLY A 206 -10.15 7.54 20.53
N ARG A 207 -10.50 6.41 21.15
CA ARG A 207 -10.13 5.08 20.64
C ARG A 207 -11.04 4.68 19.48
N LEU A 208 -10.45 4.15 18.41
CA LEU A 208 -11.20 3.61 17.28
C LEU A 208 -11.84 2.25 17.61
N HIS A 209 -13.02 2.04 17.05
CA HIS A 209 -13.79 0.80 17.05
C HIS A 209 -14.52 0.66 15.71
N ALA A 210 -15.12 -0.51 15.44
CA ALA A 210 -15.74 -0.82 14.15
C ALA A 210 -16.77 0.24 13.67
N TYR A 211 -17.49 0.88 14.59
CA TYR A 211 -18.47 1.93 14.28
C TYR A 211 -17.93 3.36 14.27
N SER A 212 -16.63 3.56 14.50
CA SER A 212 -16.00 4.89 14.43
C SER A 212 -16.07 5.45 13.03
N TRP A 213 -16.33 6.75 12.92
CA TRP A 213 -16.31 7.48 11.66
C TRP A 213 -14.90 7.96 11.36
N ILE A 214 -14.43 7.64 10.16
CA ILE A 214 -13.09 7.98 9.68
C ILE A 214 -13.23 9.00 8.55
N PRO A 215 -12.55 10.15 8.64
CA PRO A 215 -12.55 11.14 7.57
C PRO A 215 -11.65 10.66 6.42
N LEU A 216 -12.17 10.74 5.21
CA LEU A 216 -11.44 10.46 3.99
C LEU A 216 -10.87 11.78 3.47
N ILE A 217 -9.55 11.84 3.30
CA ILE A 217 -8.84 13.05 2.92
C ILE A 217 -8.23 12.83 1.54
N SER A 218 -8.37 13.82 0.66
CA SER A 218 -7.69 13.82 -0.63
C SER A 218 -6.23 14.23 -0.42
N PRO A 219 -5.25 13.44 -0.89
CA PRO A 219 -3.85 13.85 -0.86
C PRO A 219 -3.52 15.01 -1.81
N ALA A 220 -4.28 15.15 -2.90
CA ALA A 220 -4.17 16.25 -3.85
C ALA A 220 -5.41 17.16 -3.85
N TYR A 221 -5.19 18.47 -3.77
CA TYR A 221 -6.24 19.48 -3.92
C TYR A 221 -5.68 20.81 -4.43
N ALA A 222 -6.38 21.42 -5.38
CA ALA A 222 -6.07 22.74 -5.95
C ALA A 222 -4.58 22.92 -6.37
N GLY A 223 -3.96 21.86 -6.90
CA GLY A 223 -2.57 21.88 -7.36
C GLY A 223 -1.51 21.64 -6.27
N THR A 224 -1.92 21.52 -5.00
CA THR A 224 -1.07 21.13 -3.87
C THR A 224 -1.16 19.62 -3.60
N GLN A 225 -0.10 19.05 -3.04
CA GLN A 225 -0.03 17.64 -2.66
C GLN A 225 0.55 17.51 -1.25
N MET A 226 0.13 16.48 -0.53
CA MET A 226 0.70 16.09 0.76
C MET A 226 0.64 14.57 0.92
N PHE A 227 1.56 14.02 1.71
CA PHE A 227 1.42 12.63 2.14
C PHE A 227 0.32 12.54 3.19
N VAL A 228 -0.68 11.70 3.00
CA VAL A 228 -1.80 11.52 3.93
C VAL A 228 -1.69 10.15 4.60
N ASN A 229 -1.54 10.12 5.91
CA ASN A 229 -1.39 8.90 6.70
C ASN A 229 -2.49 8.78 7.77
N HIS A 230 -3.08 7.60 7.96
CA HIS A 230 -4.11 7.37 8.97
C HIS A 230 -3.62 6.41 10.07
N PRO A 231 -2.70 6.85 10.96
CA PRO A 231 -1.99 5.94 11.87
C PRO A 231 -2.90 5.13 12.79
N GLN A 232 -3.98 5.74 13.31
CA GLN A 232 -4.93 5.02 14.17
C GLN A 232 -5.72 3.95 13.40
N VAL A 233 -6.04 4.22 12.13
CA VAL A 233 -6.76 3.26 11.28
C VAL A 233 -5.83 2.11 10.90
N SER A 234 -4.58 2.41 10.51
CA SER A 234 -3.59 1.38 10.22
C SER A 234 -3.31 0.50 11.44
N ASP A 235 -3.18 1.06 12.65
CA ASP A 235 -3.02 0.26 13.88
C ASP A 235 -4.19 -0.72 14.12
N TYR A 236 -5.43 -0.25 13.93
CA TYR A 236 -6.61 -1.09 14.05
C TYR A 236 -6.62 -2.23 13.02
N LEU A 237 -6.31 -1.91 11.76
CA LEU A 237 -6.30 -2.89 10.66
C LEU A 237 -5.15 -3.89 10.79
N ARG A 238 -3.99 -3.47 11.31
CA ARG A 238 -2.88 -4.36 11.68
C ARG A 238 -3.28 -5.36 12.76
N GLY A 239 -4.16 -4.98 13.68
CA GLY A 239 -4.76 -5.93 14.63
C GLY A 239 -5.57 -7.03 13.94
N GLN A 240 -6.34 -6.68 12.90
CA GLN A 240 -7.09 -7.66 12.11
C GLN A 240 -6.17 -8.54 11.26
N LEU A 241 -5.14 -7.95 10.64
CA LEU A 241 -4.13 -8.70 9.88
C LEU A 241 -3.35 -9.67 10.77
N ALA A 242 -2.96 -9.24 11.98
CA ALA A 242 -2.27 -10.10 12.94
C ALA A 242 -3.14 -11.28 13.39
N ALA A 243 -4.42 -11.04 13.70
CA ALA A 243 -5.36 -12.11 14.04
C ALA A 243 -5.51 -13.10 12.87
N PHE A 244 -5.74 -12.58 11.65
CA PHE A 244 -5.83 -13.41 10.46
C PHE A 244 -4.58 -14.28 10.25
N LEU A 245 -3.39 -13.69 10.30
CA LEU A 245 -2.12 -14.40 10.07
C LEU A 245 -1.86 -15.45 11.14
N ALA A 246 -2.15 -15.16 12.42
CA ALA A 246 -2.01 -16.09 13.53
C ALA A 246 -2.91 -17.33 13.42
N ASP A 247 -4.09 -17.16 12.80
CA ASP A 247 -5.02 -18.27 12.57
C ASP A 247 -4.57 -19.21 11.43
N GLN A 248 -3.57 -18.84 10.62
CA GLN A 248 -3.11 -19.64 9.45
C GLN A 248 -2.12 -20.75 9.82
N THR A 249 -2.37 -21.42 10.95
CA THR A 249 -1.48 -22.41 11.57
C THR A 249 -1.09 -23.57 10.65
N ASP A 250 -1.98 -23.96 9.74
CA ASP A 250 -1.75 -25.00 8.74
C ASP A 250 -0.84 -24.55 7.60
N VAL A 251 -0.86 -23.26 7.25
CA VAL A 251 -0.02 -22.70 6.18
C VAL A 251 1.39 -22.48 6.69
N HIS A 252 1.55 -21.83 7.84
CA HIS A 252 2.85 -21.53 8.41
C HIS A 252 3.37 -22.61 9.37
N GLU A 253 2.67 -23.74 9.50
CA GLU A 253 3.10 -24.93 10.25
C GLU A 253 3.60 -24.62 11.67
N HIS A 254 2.91 -23.71 12.37
CA HIS A 254 3.26 -23.29 13.72
C HIS A 254 1.99 -23.14 14.55
N THR A 255 2.00 -23.61 15.79
CA THR A 255 0.87 -23.52 16.71
C THR A 255 1.21 -22.60 17.87
N GLY A 256 0.19 -21.96 18.46
CA GLY A 256 0.37 -21.07 19.60
C GLY A 256 0.96 -19.70 19.25
N LEU A 257 0.90 -19.28 17.96
CA LEU A 257 1.16 -17.89 17.60
C LEU A 257 -0.01 -17.03 18.10
N GLU A 258 0.24 -16.18 19.08
CA GLU A 258 -0.79 -15.29 19.60
C GLU A 258 -0.90 -14.01 18.73
N PRO A 259 -2.11 -13.52 18.42
CA PRO A 259 -2.31 -12.32 17.60
C PRO A 259 -1.64 -11.06 18.15
N GLU A 260 -1.61 -10.87 19.47
CA GLU A 260 -1.11 -9.63 20.07
C GLU A 260 0.42 -9.46 19.95
N PRO A 261 1.26 -10.50 20.24
CA PRO A 261 2.68 -10.46 19.89
C PRO A 261 2.94 -10.15 18.41
N LEU A 262 2.19 -10.76 17.48
CA LEU A 262 2.33 -10.47 16.06
C LEU A 262 1.94 -9.03 15.72
N ARG A 263 0.84 -8.52 16.29
CA ARG A 263 0.42 -7.12 16.13
C ARG A 263 1.51 -6.15 16.60
N ARG A 264 2.15 -6.42 17.74
CA ARG A 264 3.26 -5.59 18.24
C ARG A 264 4.45 -5.60 17.28
N ALA A 265 4.86 -6.77 16.81
CA ALA A 265 5.94 -6.91 15.84
C ALA A 265 5.63 -6.15 14.53
N ILE A 266 4.40 -6.25 14.03
CA ILE A 266 3.92 -5.50 12.87
C ILE A 266 4.01 -3.98 13.12
N CYS A 267 3.57 -3.50 14.27
CA CYS A 267 3.56 -2.06 14.56
C CYS A 267 4.97 -1.48 14.76
N GLU A 268 5.87 -2.22 15.41
CA GLU A 268 7.28 -1.84 15.56
C GLU A 268 7.97 -1.76 14.19
N LEU A 269 7.80 -2.79 13.36
CA LEU A 269 8.35 -2.82 12.01
C LEU A 269 7.75 -1.70 11.13
N ALA A 270 6.46 -1.42 11.25
CA ALA A 270 5.80 -0.34 10.53
C ALA A 270 6.40 1.04 10.86
N GLY A 271 6.73 1.29 12.13
CA GLY A 271 7.40 2.52 12.55
C GLY A 271 8.75 2.69 11.89
N ASN A 272 9.55 1.61 11.84
CA ASN A 272 10.86 1.60 11.17
C ASN A 272 10.72 1.85 9.65
N GLN A 273 9.80 1.14 8.99
CA GLN A 273 9.58 1.28 7.55
C GLN A 273 9.03 2.66 7.16
N LEU A 274 8.16 3.24 7.99
CA LEU A 274 7.68 4.61 7.82
C LEU A 274 8.84 5.60 7.92
N GLY A 275 9.68 5.49 8.95
CA GLY A 275 10.86 6.34 9.12
C GLY A 275 11.81 6.26 7.92
N ALA A 276 12.11 5.05 7.43
CA ALA A 276 12.92 4.86 6.24
C ALA A 276 12.29 5.51 4.99
N THR A 277 10.99 5.31 4.78
CA THR A 277 10.26 5.86 3.62
C THR A 277 10.25 7.39 3.63
N LEU A 278 9.97 7.99 4.79
CA LEU A 278 9.99 9.43 4.95
C LEU A 278 11.41 9.98 4.70
N GLY A 279 12.45 9.35 5.27
CA GLY A 279 13.84 9.76 5.06
C GLY A 279 14.27 9.80 3.59
N HIS A 280 13.75 8.87 2.76
CA HIS A 280 14.04 8.83 1.33
C HIS A 280 13.17 9.78 0.48
N LEU A 281 11.89 9.96 0.83
CA LEU A 281 10.90 10.62 -0.04
C LEU A 281 10.49 12.02 0.42
N ALA A 282 10.65 12.33 1.70
CA ALA A 282 10.05 13.50 2.34
C ALA A 282 11.04 14.31 3.17
N GLY A 283 12.35 14.12 2.98
CA GLY A 283 13.39 14.80 3.77
C GLY A 283 13.21 16.32 3.83
N GLY A 284 13.17 16.88 5.04
CA GLY A 284 12.96 18.31 5.26
C GLY A 284 11.50 18.78 5.14
N LEU A 285 10.54 17.89 4.86
CA LEU A 285 9.13 18.25 4.88
C LEU A 285 8.58 18.33 6.31
N PRO A 286 7.72 19.31 6.60
CA PRO A 286 7.04 19.39 7.90
C PRO A 286 6.03 18.25 8.06
N ILE A 287 5.93 17.76 9.30
CA ILE A 287 4.95 16.75 9.72
C ILE A 287 3.87 17.43 10.55
N TYR A 288 2.61 17.22 10.19
CA TYR A 288 1.44 17.73 10.90
C TYR A 288 0.56 16.59 11.40
N ASP A 289 -0.04 16.79 12.57
CA ASP A 289 -1.20 16.04 13.02
C ASP A 289 -2.45 16.89 12.77
N LEU A 290 -3.40 16.35 12.00
CA LEU A 290 -4.73 16.93 11.80
C LEU A 290 -5.74 16.13 12.61
N TRP A 291 -6.22 16.73 13.69
CA TRP A 291 -7.23 16.16 14.57
C TRP A 291 -8.63 16.52 14.11
N PHE A 292 -9.50 15.52 14.04
CA PHE A 292 -10.93 15.67 13.89
C PHE A 292 -11.64 15.40 15.22
N HIS A 293 -12.39 16.39 15.69
CA HIS A 293 -13.12 16.36 16.95
C HIS A 293 -14.57 15.90 16.75
N ARG A 294 -15.16 15.31 17.80
CA ARG A 294 -16.54 14.77 17.73
C ARG A 294 -17.61 15.84 17.56
N ASP A 295 -17.32 17.07 17.96
CA ASP A 295 -18.20 18.24 17.81
C ASP A 295 -18.17 18.85 16.38
N GLY A 296 -17.37 18.26 15.49
CA GLY A 296 -17.22 18.70 14.11
C GLY A 296 -16.13 19.76 13.89
N GLY A 297 -15.31 20.04 14.91
CA GLY A 297 -14.11 20.87 14.78
C GLY A 297 -12.90 20.12 14.23
N THR A 298 -11.89 20.87 13.79
CA THR A 298 -10.56 20.33 13.49
C THR A 298 -9.47 21.14 14.18
N ARG A 299 -8.31 20.52 14.37
CA ARG A 299 -7.11 21.17 14.91
C ARG A 299 -5.87 20.65 14.19
N VAL A 300 -5.08 21.56 13.64
CA VAL A 300 -3.78 21.24 13.02
C VAL A 300 -2.64 21.58 13.97
N GLU A 301 -1.74 20.64 14.16
CA GLU A 301 -0.54 20.81 15.00
C GLU A 301 0.69 20.34 14.22
N GLN A 302 1.72 21.18 14.13
CA GLN A 302 3.00 20.73 13.59
C GLN A 302 3.73 19.92 14.65
N VAL A 303 4.04 18.67 14.34
CA VAL A 303 4.64 17.72 15.30
C VAL A 303 6.10 17.40 15.00
N GLY A 304 6.61 17.84 13.85
CA GLY A 304 8.01 17.67 13.51
C GLY A 304 8.36 18.07 12.09
N VAL A 305 9.54 17.60 11.68
CA VAL A 305 10.10 17.66 10.33
C VAL A 305 10.76 16.30 10.10
N VAL A 306 10.65 15.78 8.88
CA VAL A 306 11.31 14.55 8.46
C VAL A 306 12.82 14.71 8.44
#